data_AF-A0A540VQB2-F1
#
_entry.id   AF-A0A540VQB2-F1
#
_cell.length_a   1.000
_cell.length_b   1.000
_cell.length_c   1.000
_cell.angle_alpha   90.00
_cell.angle_beta   90.00
_cell.angle_gamma   90.00
#
_symmetry.space_group_name_H-M   'P 1'
#
loop_
_entity.id
_entity.type
_entity.pdbx_description
1 polymer ?
#
loop_
_entity_poly.entity_id
_entity_poly.type
_entity_poly.pdbx_seq_one_letter_code
_entity_poly.pdbx_strand_id
1 'polypeptide(L)' 'MDNAGWHQSQPQRPVSVQVAGELFELEAGESLHTETAHKYSIAGFTALAAEAGWLVSHQWHDAESRFAVLMMQSTPD' A
#
# COMPACT_ATOMS: atom_id res chain seq x y z
N MET A 1 -0.28 -5.80 14.96
CA MET A 1 0.40 -4.60 14.45
C MET A 1 -0.62 -3.50 14.51
N ASP A 2 -0.40 -2.51 15.37
CA ASP A 2 -1.31 -1.38 15.53
C ASP A 2 -1.12 -0.46 14.31
N ASN A 3 -2.15 -0.32 13.47
CA ASN A 3 -2.13 0.45 12.22
C ASN A 3 -2.28 1.98 12.46
N ALA A 4 -1.81 2.46 13.62
CA ALA A 4 -1.95 3.83 14.05
C ALA A 4 -0.88 4.72 13.39
N GLY A 5 -1.07 5.09 12.12
CA GLY A 5 -0.14 6.00 11.45
C GLY A 5 -0.38 6.28 9.97
N TRP A 6 -1.60 6.11 9.44
CA TRP A 6 -1.88 6.57 8.07
C TRP A 6 -1.93 8.09 8.04
N HIS A 7 -0.96 8.71 7.37
CA HIS A 7 -1.01 10.14 7.06
C HIS A 7 -2.14 10.37 6.05
N GLN A 8 -3.30 10.81 6.52
CA GLN A 8 -4.34 11.32 5.65
C GLN A 8 -3.99 12.76 5.28
N SER A 9 -4.04 13.05 3.98
CA SER A 9 -3.89 14.42 3.51
C SER A 9 -5.17 15.17 3.85
N GLN A 10 -5.04 16.17 4.73
CA GLN A 10 -6.12 17.03 5.18
C GLN A 10 -5.67 18.48 5.04
N PRO A 11 -6.48 19.37 4.45
CA PRO A 11 -6.15 20.77 4.39
C PRO A 11 -6.31 21.40 5.79
N GLN A 12 -5.37 22.26 6.17
CA GLN A 12 -5.39 22.92 7.49
C GLN A 12 -6.38 24.10 7.56
N ARG A 13 -6.95 24.47 6.42
CA ARG A 13 -7.93 25.55 6.22
C ARG A 13 -8.81 25.20 5.02
N PRO A 14 -9.96 25.87 4.81
CA PRO A 14 -10.72 25.66 3.59
C PRO A 14 -9.88 25.99 2.35
N VAL A 15 -9.98 25.17 1.32
CA VAL A 15 -9.27 25.32 0.05
C VAL A 15 -10.25 25.13 -1.11
N SER A 16 -10.17 26.02 -2.09
CA SER A 16 -10.86 25.86 -3.37
C SER A 16 -9.82 25.61 -4.46
N VAL A 17 -10.00 24.55 -5.25
CA VAL A 17 -9.09 24.13 -6.32
C VAL A 17 -9.87 24.10 -7.63
N GLN A 18 -9.38 24.81 -8.67
CA GLN A 18 -9.92 24.68 -10.03
C GLN A 18 -9.12 23.67 -10.84
N VAL A 19 -9.79 22.66 -11.39
CA VAL A 19 -9.19 21.65 -12.27
C VAL A 19 -10.06 21.53 -13.52
N ALA A 20 -9.49 21.78 -14.69
CA ALA A 20 -10.19 21.70 -15.98
C ALA A 20 -11.52 22.51 -16.05
N GLY A 21 -11.61 23.63 -15.33
CA GLY A 21 -12.80 24.47 -15.26
C GLY A 21 -13.85 24.01 -14.24
N GLU A 22 -13.60 22.92 -13.52
CA GLU A 22 -14.41 22.45 -12.40
C GLU A 22 -13.83 22.95 -11.08
N LEU A 23 -14.69 23.39 -10.16
CA LEU A 23 -14.31 23.87 -8.84
C LEU A 23 -14.52 22.76 -7.81
N PHE A 24 -13.45 22.43 -7.08
CA PHE A 24 -13.46 21.54 -5.94
C PHE A 24 -13.27 22.35 -4.67
N GLU A 25 -14.09 22.10 -3.66
CA GLU A 25 -14.00 22.73 -2.35
C GLU A 25 -13.68 21.67 -1.31
N LEU A 26 -12.66 21.93 -0.50
CA LEU A 26 -12.25 21.06 0.60
C LEU A 26 -12.27 21.87 1.90
N GLU A 27 -12.99 21.38 2.89
CA GLU A 27 -13.07 22.01 4.21
C GLU A 27 -11.83 21.72 5.04
N ALA A 28 -11.54 22.58 6.03
CA ALA A 28 -10.47 22.33 6.98
C ALA A 28 -10.67 20.98 7.69
N GLY A 29 -9.67 20.11 7.65
CA GLY A 29 -9.74 18.77 8.23
C GLY A 29 -10.49 17.74 7.38
N GLU A 30 -11.07 18.13 6.25
CA GLU A 30 -11.65 17.17 5.30
C GLU A 30 -10.58 16.19 4.82
N SER A 31 -10.90 14.89 4.86
CA SER A 31 -9.94 13.85 4.55
C SER A 31 -10.03 13.44 3.09
N LEU A 32 -8.89 13.52 2.39
CA LEU A 32 -8.74 12.98 1.05
C LEU A 32 -7.91 11.70 1.09
N HIS A 33 -8.49 10.61 0.61
CA HIS A 33 -7.76 9.35 0.44
C HIS A 33 -6.87 9.43 -0.79
N THR A 34 -5.55 9.43 -0.59
CA THR A 34 -4.57 9.54 -1.67
C THR A 34 -3.86 8.22 -1.97
N GLU A 35 -3.76 7.32 -0.99
CA GLU A 35 -3.05 6.06 -1.11
C GLU A 35 -3.57 5.01 -0.12
N THR A 36 -3.55 3.74 -0.56
CA THR A 36 -3.60 2.57 0.32
C THR A 36 -2.31 1.77 0.16
N ALA A 37 -1.55 1.54 1.23
CA ALA A 37 -0.41 0.63 1.21
C ALA A 37 -0.71 -0.65 2.00
N HIS A 38 -1.22 -1.67 1.31
CA HIS A 38 -1.51 -2.96 1.94
C HIS A 38 -0.23 -3.64 2.45
N LYS A 39 -0.29 -4.22 3.65
CA LYS A 39 0.84 -4.95 4.26
C LYS A 39 0.59 -6.44 4.16
N TYR A 40 1.60 -7.19 3.75
CA TYR A 40 1.54 -8.63 3.60
C TYR A 40 2.44 -9.32 4.61
N SER A 41 2.00 -10.45 5.13
CA SER A 41 2.91 -11.43 5.73
C SER A 41 3.60 -12.21 4.62
N ILE A 42 4.80 -12.75 4.89
CA ILE A 42 5.49 -13.62 3.93
C ILE A 42 4.60 -14.80 3.55
N ALA A 43 3.95 -15.45 4.53
CA ALA A 43 3.06 -16.58 4.26
C ALA A 43 1.86 -16.20 3.36
N GLY A 44 1.22 -15.05 3.63
CA GLY A 44 0.10 -14.57 2.82
C GLY A 44 0.53 -14.22 1.40
N PHE A 45 1.69 -13.57 1.24
CA PHE A 45 2.21 -13.26 -0.09
C PHE A 45 2.65 -14.51 -0.86
N THR A 46 3.23 -15.51 -0.19
CA THR A 46 3.59 -16.79 -0.80
C THR A 46 2.36 -17.53 -1.31
N ALA A 47 1.24 -17.52 -0.56
CA ALA A 47 -0.02 -18.10 -1.02
C ALA A 47 -0.54 -17.36 -2.26
N LEU A 48 -0.55 -16.03 -2.22
CA LEU A 48 -0.95 -15.20 -3.37
C LEU A 48 -0.08 -15.44 -4.61
N ALA A 49 1.23 -15.60 -4.43
CA ALA A 49 2.15 -15.91 -5.52
C ALA A 49 1.85 -17.29 -6.14
N ALA A 50 1.56 -18.29 -5.31
CA ALA A 50 1.20 -19.63 -5.79
C ALA A 50 -0.10 -19.64 -6.58
N GLU A 51 -1.13 -18.90 -6.13
CA GLU A 51 -2.37 -18.70 -6.88
C GLU A 51 -2.14 -18.05 -8.25
N ALA A 52 -1.09 -17.24 -8.37
CA ALA A 52 -0.67 -16.60 -9.61
C ALA A 52 0.32 -17.43 -10.45
N GLY A 53 0.60 -18.69 -10.10
CA GLY A 53 1.53 -19.55 -10.85
C GLY A 53 3.01 -19.24 -10.62
N TRP A 54 3.36 -18.70 -9.44
CA TRP A 54 4.73 -18.40 -9.05
C TRP A 54 5.16 -19.22 -7.84
N LEU A 55 6.39 -19.69 -7.86
CA LEU A 55 7.04 -20.31 -6.72
C LEU A 55 7.97 -19.30 -6.03
N VAL A 56 7.73 -19.01 -4.75
CA VAL A 56 8.69 -18.27 -3.92
C VAL A 56 9.86 -19.20 -3.60
N SER A 57 11.02 -18.93 -4.21
CA SER A 57 12.21 -19.77 -4.09
C SER A 57 13.12 -19.36 -2.93
N HIS A 58 13.19 -18.05 -2.63
CA HIS A 58 13.99 -17.49 -1.56
C HIS A 58 13.28 -16.32 -0.91
N GLN A 59 13.56 -16.12 0.37
CA GLN A 59 13.08 -14.99 1.15
C GLN A 59 14.24 -14.38 1.94
N TRP A 60 14.32 -13.06 1.94
CA TRP A 60 15.18 -12.30 2.84
C TRP A 60 14.34 -11.28 3.57
N HIS A 61 14.61 -11.09 4.84
CA HIS A 61 13.94 -10.06 5.64
C HIS A 61 14.95 -9.42 6.58
N ASP A 62 14.62 -8.22 7.06
CA ASP A 62 15.41 -7.59 8.11
C ASP A 62 15.33 -8.39 9.43
N ALA A 63 16.23 -8.09 10.36
CA ALA A 63 16.32 -8.80 11.65
C ALA A 63 15.01 -8.72 12.47
N GLU A 64 14.23 -7.65 12.30
CA GLU A 64 12.95 -7.46 12.97
C GLU A 64 11.75 -7.94 12.14
N SER A 65 11.97 -8.49 10.94
CA SER A 65 10.93 -9.01 10.05
C SER A 65 9.84 -7.98 9.69
N ARG A 66 10.21 -6.71 9.51
CA ARG A 66 9.31 -5.62 9.10
C ARG A 66 9.26 -5.41 7.58
N PHE A 67 10.25 -5.90 6.86
CA PHE A 67 10.34 -5.84 5.41
C PHE A 67 10.93 -7.14 4.86
N ALA A 68 10.43 -7.59 3.71
CA ALA A 68 10.91 -8.79 3.06
C ALA A 68 11.08 -8.59 1.55
N VAL A 69 12.11 -9.23 0.99
CA VAL A 69 12.32 -9.41 -0.45
C VAL A 69 12.10 -10.88 -0.76
N LEU A 70 11.24 -11.17 -1.72
CA LEU A 70 10.91 -12.53 -2.15
C LEU A 70 11.41 -12.73 -3.58
N MET A 71 12.23 -13.76 -3.83
CA MET A 71 12.61 -14.16 -5.18
C MET A 71 11.64 -15.23 -5.69
N MET A 72 10.98 -14.94 -6.80
CA MET A 72 9.99 -15.83 -7.41
C MET A 72 10.52 -16.42 -8.72
N GLN A 73 10.16 -17.68 -8.97
CA GLN A 73 10.42 -18.38 -10.21
C GLN A 73 9.07 -18.75 -10.84
N SER A 74 8.97 -18.67 -12.16
CA SER A 74 7.80 -19.19 -12.87
C SER A 74 7.72 -20.68 -12.61
N THR A 75 6.55 -21.19 -12.19
CA THR A 75 6.33 -22.63 -12.26
C THR A 75 6.25 -23.02 -13.74
N PRO A 76 7.11 -23.92 -14.24
CA PRO A 76 6.97 -24.42 -15.61
C PRO A 76 5.59 -25.07 -15.79
N ASP A 77 5.05 -24.97 -17.00
CA ASP A 77 3.83 -25.69 -17.41
C ASP A 77 3.97 -27.21 -17.24
#